data_AF-A0A6N3AM52-F1
#
_entry.id   AF-A0A6N3AM52-F1
#
_cell.length_a   1.000
_cell.length_b   1.000
_cell.length_c   1.000
_cell.angle_alpha   90.00
_cell.angle_beta   90.00
_cell.angle_gamma   90.00
#
_symmetry.space_group_name_H-M   'P 1'
#
loop_
_entity.id
_entity.type
_entity.pdbx_description
1 polymer ?
#
loop_
_entity_poly.entity_id
_entity_poly.type
_entity_poly.pdbx_seq_one_letter_code
_entity_poly.pdbx_strand_id
1 'polypeptide(L)'
;MRIIIDRDAVCAGDDMNHHREEFVVPDDITIAGLFEFLEFKYIPVIAGNNVVWTLYYHDRELGAYFTKIQSFINGNISLSAIINRSEKDHEFYLHYYSHPDRYRKRFI
;
A
#
# COMPACT_ATOMS: atom_id res chain seq x y z
N MET A 1 -13.37 7.10 6.60
CA MET A 1 -13.16 5.88 7.38
C MET A 1 -11.80 5.90 8.06
N ARG A 2 -11.72 5.33 9.27
CA ARG A 2 -10.46 5.14 10.01
C ARG A 2 -9.82 3.83 9.54
N ILE A 3 -8.53 3.86 9.23
CA ILE A 3 -7.74 2.69 8.82
C ILE A 3 -6.43 2.65 9.59
N ILE A 4 -5.90 1.44 9.77
CA ILE A 4 -4.55 1.21 10.28
C ILE A 4 -3.74 0.63 9.12
N ILE A 5 -2.54 1.15 8.91
CA ILE A 5 -1.63 0.63 7.89
C ILE A 5 -0.33 0.27 8.57
N ASP A 6 0.06 -0.99 8.43
CA ASP A 6 1.42 -1.47 8.70
C ASP A 6 2.16 -1.66 7.37
N ARG A 7 3.49 -1.65 7.36
CA ARG A 7 4.30 -1.82 6.16
C ARG A 7 5.61 -2.56 6.42
N ASP A 8 6.10 -3.20 5.36
CA ASP A 8 7.45 -3.74 5.35
C ASP A 8 8.49 -2.62 5.57
N ALA A 9 9.57 -3.01 6.23
CA ALA A 9 10.79 -2.23 6.31
C ALA A 9 11.43 -2.07 4.92
N VAL A 10 12.13 -0.97 4.71
CA VAL A 10 12.89 -0.71 3.47
C VAL A 10 14.38 -0.57 3.76
N CYS A 11 15.15 -0.01 2.82
CA CYS A 11 16.57 0.24 3.06
C CYS A 11 16.76 1.13 4.29
N ALA A 12 17.70 0.79 5.19
CA ALA A 12 17.87 1.48 6.47
C ALA A 12 18.11 3.00 6.37
N GLY A 13 18.63 3.50 5.24
CA GLY A 13 18.80 4.93 5.01
C GLY A 13 17.49 5.67 4.68
N ASP A 14 16.51 4.95 4.13
CA ASP A 14 15.22 5.50 3.69
C ASP A 14 14.09 5.19 4.70
N ASP A 15 14.34 4.31 5.68
CA ASP A 15 13.34 3.74 6.60
C ASP A 15 13.32 4.43 7.97
N MET A 16 12.97 5.73 7.97
CA MET A 16 13.09 6.57 9.17
C MET A 16 11.77 6.81 9.94
N ASN A 17 10.65 6.33 9.40
CA ASN A 17 9.32 6.54 9.97
C ASN A 17 8.80 5.28 10.66
N HIS A 18 7.77 5.41 11.49
CA HIS A 18 7.09 4.25 12.07
C HIS A 18 6.50 3.35 10.98
N HIS A 19 6.54 2.03 11.19
CA HIS A 19 6.02 1.07 10.22
C HIS A 19 4.55 0.78 10.41
N ARG A 20 3.91 1.34 11.45
CA ARG A 20 2.48 1.22 11.67
C ARG A 20 1.89 2.57 12.05
N GLU A 21 0.93 3.04 11.25
CA GLU A 21 0.28 4.33 11.44
C GLU A 21 -1.23 4.23 11.20
N GLU A 22 -1.95 5.22 11.73
CA GLU A 22 -3.39 5.33 11.62
C GLU A 22 -3.76 6.53 10.76
N PHE A 23 -4.72 6.34 9.85
CA PHE A 23 -5.18 7.38 8.95
C PHE A 23 -6.70 7.50 8.94
N VAL A 24 -7.18 8.73 8.70
CA VAL A 24 -8.57 8.99 8.33
C VAL A 24 -8.60 9.35 6.85
N VAL A 25 -9.25 8.52 6.06
CA VAL A 25 -9.37 8.66 4.59
C VAL A 25 -10.84 8.81 4.18
N PRO A 26 -11.16 9.34 2.99
CA PRO A 26 -12.52 9.33 2.46
C PRO A 26 -13.13 7.92 2.41
N ASP A 27 -14.44 7.80 2.65
CA ASP A 27 -15.13 6.50 2.65
C ASP A 27 -15.18 5.85 1.26
N ASP A 28 -15.14 6.66 0.21
CA ASP A 28 -15.18 6.23 -1.19
C ASP A 28 -13.78 6.07 -1.81
N ILE A 29 -12.71 6.21 -1.01
CA ILE A 29 -11.33 6.15 -1.51
C ILE A 29 -11.08 4.86 -2.30
N THR A 30 -10.43 5.01 -3.45
CA THR A 30 -10.00 3.90 -4.29
C THR A 30 -8.62 3.40 -3.86
N ILE A 31 -8.23 2.20 -4.30
CA ILE A 31 -6.88 1.68 -4.05
C ILE A 31 -5.81 2.63 -4.60
N ALA A 32 -5.99 3.18 -5.81
CA ALA A 32 -5.06 4.16 -6.36
C ALA A 32 -5.00 5.43 -5.51
N GLY A 33 -6.15 6.00 -5.13
CA GLY A 33 -6.21 7.18 -4.28
C GLY A 33 -5.57 6.97 -2.91
N LEU A 34 -5.68 5.76 -2.35
CA LEU A 34 -4.97 5.39 -1.12
C LEU A 34 -3.46 5.40 -1.34
N PHE A 35 -2.95 4.75 -2.39
CA PHE A 35 -1.51 4.76 -2.68
C PHE A 35 -0.96 6.17 -2.92
N GLU A 36 -1.68 7.02 -3.65
CA GLU A 36 -1.29 8.42 -3.88
C GLU A 36 -1.24 9.21 -2.56
N PHE A 37 -2.24 9.01 -1.68
CA PHE A 37 -2.25 9.62 -0.35
C PHE A 37 -1.05 9.16 0.49
N LEU A 38 -0.73 7.87 0.46
CA LEU A 38 0.37 7.30 1.24
C LEU A 38 1.74 7.63 0.66
N GLU A 39 1.89 7.76 -0.65
CA GLU A 39 3.13 8.21 -1.29
C GLU A 39 3.55 9.60 -0.78
N PHE A 40 2.59 10.49 -0.57
CA PHE A 40 2.88 11.82 -0.06
C PHE A 40 3.19 11.84 1.46
N LYS A 41 2.69 10.88 2.23
CA LYS A 41 2.67 10.96 3.70
C LYS A 41 3.46 9.91 4.45
N TYR A 42 3.62 8.72 3.88
CA TYR A 42 3.90 7.52 4.66
C TYR A 42 4.87 6.55 3.98
N ILE A 43 4.69 6.31 2.68
CA ILE A 43 5.61 5.48 1.90
C ILE A 43 6.94 6.23 1.76
N PRO A 44 8.07 5.63 2.17
CA PRO A 44 9.36 6.28 2.10
C PRO A 44 9.78 6.52 0.64
N VAL A 45 10.48 7.63 0.40
CA VAL A 45 11.08 7.93 -0.89
C VAL A 45 12.36 7.10 -1.03
N ILE A 46 12.38 6.17 -1.98
CA ILE A 46 13.51 5.25 -2.18
C ILE A 46 14.35 5.68 -3.38
N ALA A 47 15.68 5.62 -3.24
CA ALA A 47 16.60 5.93 -4.32
C ALA A 47 16.32 5.12 -5.60
N GLY A 48 16.19 5.81 -6.74
CA GLY A 48 15.86 5.22 -8.04
C GLY A 48 14.37 4.93 -8.24
N ASN A 49 13.55 4.96 -7.19
CA ASN A 49 12.10 4.83 -7.17
C ASN A 49 11.55 3.76 -8.13
N ASN A 50 12.19 2.59 -8.19
CA ASN A 50 11.77 1.48 -9.05
C ASN A 50 11.34 0.29 -8.21
N VAL A 51 10.33 0.52 -7.38
CA VAL A 51 9.85 -0.44 -6.38
C VAL A 51 8.37 -0.71 -6.59
N VAL A 52 7.86 -1.73 -5.93
CA VAL A 52 6.43 -2.06 -5.92
C VAL A 52 5.96 -2.15 -4.47
N TRP A 53 4.85 -1.48 -4.19
CA TRP A 53 4.11 -1.63 -2.94
C TRP A 53 2.83 -2.40 -3.22
N THR A 54 2.50 -3.39 -2.40
CA THR A 54 1.27 -4.17 -2.55
C THR A 54 0.42 -4.03 -1.31
N LEU A 55 -0.87 -3.76 -1.51
CA LEU A 55 -1.83 -3.54 -0.43
C LEU A 55 -2.53 -4.85 -0.10
N TYR A 56 -2.47 -5.20 1.18
CA TYR A 56 -3.09 -6.40 1.74
C TYR A 56 -4.15 -6.02 2.74
N TYR A 57 -5.20 -6.82 2.78
CA TYR A 57 -6.21 -6.81 3.83
C TYR A 57 -6.42 -8.26 4.24
N HIS A 58 -6.08 -8.57 5.49
CA HIS A 58 -5.82 -9.95 5.92
C HIS A 58 -4.80 -10.62 4.96
N ASP A 59 -4.99 -11.88 4.61
CA ASP A 59 -4.07 -12.62 3.73
C ASP A 59 -4.29 -12.38 2.22
N ARG A 60 -5.08 -11.37 1.85
CA ARG A 60 -5.48 -11.12 0.46
C ARG A 60 -4.83 -9.87 -0.11
N GLU A 61 -4.12 -10.04 -1.24
CA GLU A 61 -3.69 -8.91 -2.07
C GLU A 61 -4.89 -8.22 -2.70
N LEU A 62 -5.01 -6.92 -2.48
CA LEU A 62 -6.06 -6.08 -3.05
C LEU A 62 -5.59 -5.37 -4.32
N GLY A 63 -4.35 -4.90 -4.33
CA GLY A 63 -3.76 -4.18 -5.45
C GLY A 63 -2.29 -3.86 -5.24
N ALA A 64 -1.68 -3.25 -6.26
CA ALA A 64 -0.26 -2.95 -6.28
C ALA A 64 0.01 -1.58 -6.89
N TYR A 65 1.08 -0.93 -6.45
CA TYR A 65 1.56 0.35 -6.96
C TYR A 65 3.00 0.21 -7.44
N PHE A 66 3.21 0.49 -8.74
CA PHE A 66 4.53 0.51 -9.39
C PHE A 66 5.02 1.95 -9.47
N THR A 67 5.93 2.32 -8.58
CA THR A 67 6.24 3.73 -8.31
C THR A 67 6.91 4.43 -9.49
N LYS A 68 7.80 3.75 -10.23
CA LYS A 68 8.53 4.34 -11.36
C LYS A 68 7.64 4.79 -12.52
N ILE A 69 6.61 4.00 -12.81
CA ILE A 69 5.72 4.20 -13.97
C ILE A 69 4.35 4.76 -13.54
N GLN A 70 4.19 5.05 -12.26
CA GLN A 70 2.96 5.55 -11.65
C GLN A 70 1.72 4.75 -12.07
N SER A 71 1.81 3.41 -12.00
CA SER A 71 0.74 2.52 -12.45
C SER A 71 0.22 1.65 -11.30
N PHE A 72 -1.08 1.32 -11.35
CA PHE A 72 -1.75 0.58 -10.30
C PHE A 72 -2.40 -0.71 -10.83
N ILE A 73 -2.33 -1.78 -10.04
CA ILE A 73 -3.20 -2.96 -10.21
C ILE A 73 -4.44 -2.75 -9.35
N ASN A 74 -5.62 -2.97 -9.93
CA ASN A 74 -6.92 -2.81 -9.27
C ASN A 74 -7.19 -1.39 -8.72
N GLY A 75 -6.49 -0.38 -9.25
CA GLY A 75 -6.49 0.97 -8.69
C GLY A 75 -7.87 1.66 -8.63
N ASN A 76 -8.82 1.26 -9.48
CA ASN A 76 -10.17 1.83 -9.53
C ASN A 76 -11.15 1.22 -8.51
N ILE A 77 -10.76 0.20 -7.76
CA ILE A 77 -11.64 -0.45 -6.78
C ILE A 77 -11.72 0.41 -5.52
N SER A 78 -12.93 0.69 -5.04
CA SER A 78 -13.15 1.35 -3.75
C SER A 78 -12.85 0.40 -2.60
N LEU A 79 -12.14 0.89 -1.57
CA LEU A 79 -11.87 0.08 -0.38
C LEU A 79 -13.16 -0.34 0.33
N SER A 80 -14.17 0.53 0.34
CA SER A 80 -15.47 0.26 0.97
C SER A 80 -16.24 -0.91 0.34
N ALA A 81 -15.87 -1.32 -0.88
CA ALA A 81 -16.43 -2.48 -1.56
C ALA A 81 -15.74 -3.80 -1.16
N ILE A 82 -14.59 -3.72 -0.50
CA ILE A 82 -13.75 -4.86 -0.12
C ILE A 82 -13.83 -5.11 1.39
N ILE A 83 -13.75 -4.05 2.20
CA ILE A 83 -13.67 -4.17 3.66
C ILE A 83 -14.99 -4.64 4.27
N ASN A 84 -14.88 -5.39 5.36
CA ASN A 84 -16.04 -5.72 6.16
C ASN A 84 -16.37 -4.54 7.09
N ARG A 85 -17.47 -3.83 6.82
CA ARG A 85 -17.91 -2.66 7.61
C ARG A 85 -18.23 -2.98 9.08
N SER A 86 -18.41 -4.26 9.44
CA SER A 86 -18.61 -4.67 10.84
C SER A 86 -17.31 -4.83 11.63
N GLU A 87 -16.16 -4.84 10.94
CA GLU A 87 -14.85 -4.89 11.57
C GLU A 87 -14.54 -3.55 12.24
N LYS A 88 -14.01 -3.61 13.46
CA LYS A 88 -13.82 -2.43 14.31
C LYS A 88 -12.61 -1.60 13.86
N ASP A 89 -11.56 -2.27 13.40
CA ASP A 89 -10.32 -1.68 12.92
C ASP A 89 -10.02 -2.26 11.53
N HIS A 90 -10.02 -1.41 10.50
CA HIS A 90 -9.66 -1.82 9.15
C HIS A 90 -8.14 -1.77 9.00
N GLU A 91 -7.49 -2.89 9.32
CA GLU A 91 -6.04 -3.02 9.27
C GLU A 91 -5.57 -3.55 7.91
N PHE A 92 -4.64 -2.81 7.31
CA PHE A 92 -4.02 -3.15 6.04
C PHE A 92 -2.52 -3.31 6.21
N TYR A 93 -1.92 -4.10 5.33
CA TYR A 93 -0.48 -4.27 5.27
C TYR A 93 0.07 -3.85 3.91
N LEU A 94 1.20 -3.13 3.89
CA LEU A 94 1.94 -2.80 2.68
C LEU A 94 3.19 -3.66 2.56
N HIS A 95 3.17 -4.58 1.59
CA HIS A 95 4.35 -5.38 1.27
C HIS A 95 5.26 -4.66 0.28
N TYR A 96 6.57 -4.69 0.55
CA TYR A 96 7.61 -4.03 -0.22
C TYR A 96 8.35 -4.99 -1.15
N TYR A 97 8.44 -4.61 -2.43
CA TYR A 97 9.32 -5.26 -3.40
C TYR A 97 10.31 -4.25 -3.97
N SER A 98 11.59 -4.50 -3.74
CA SER A 98 12.67 -3.60 -4.22
C SER A 98 12.85 -3.54 -5.74
N HIS A 99 12.09 -4.34 -6.49
CA HIS A 99 12.02 -4.26 -7.96
C HIS A 99 10.74 -4.92 -8.49
N PRO A 100 10.14 -4.43 -9.60
CA PRO A 100 8.99 -5.08 -10.25
C PRO A 100 9.19 -6.57 -10.57
N ASP A 101 10.41 -6.98 -10.89
CA ASP A 101 10.70 -8.39 -11.18
C ASP A 101 10.62 -9.30 -9.96
N ARG A 102 10.88 -8.76 -8.76
CA ARG A 102 10.69 -9.52 -7.51
C ARG A 102 9.22 -9.77 -7.25
N TYR A 103 8.36 -8.77 -7.50
CA TYR A 103 6.92 -8.93 -7.44
C TYR A 103 6.43 -9.98 -8.45
N ARG A 104 6.87 -9.91 -9.71
CA ARG A 104 6.45 -10.84 -10.77
C ARG A 104 6.85 -12.29 -10.49
N LYS A 105 8.02 -12.54 -9.90
CA LYS A 105 8.52 -13.89 -9.58
C LYS A 105 7.63 -14.69 -8.63
N ARG A 106 6.73 -14.02 -7.89
CA ARG A 106 5.77 -14.71 -7.01
C ARG A 106 4.71 -15.51 -7.75
N PHE A 107 4.46 -15.17 -9.02
CA PHE A 107 3.41 -15.79 -9.83
C PHE A 107 3.93 -16.87 -10.78
N ILE A 108 5.21 -17.27 -10.65
CA ILE A 108 5.90 -18.24 -11.52
C ILE A 108 6.25 -19.48 -10.72
#